data_AF-A0A7H4N2T9-F1
#
_entry.id   AF-A0A7H4N2T9-F1
#
_cell.length_a   1.000
_cell.length_b   1.000
_cell.length_c   1.000
_cell.angle_alpha   90.00
_cell.angle_beta   90.00
_cell.angle_gamma   90.00
#
_symmetry.space_group_name_H-M   'P 1'
#
loop_
_entity.id
_entity.type
_entity.pdbx_description
1 polymer ?
#
loop_
_entity_poly.entity_id
_entity_poly.type
_entity_poly.pdbx_seq_one_letter_code
_entity_poly.pdbx_strand_id
1 'polypeptide(L)'
;MTMPTHQCPWRMQVHHIHQETPDVWTISLLCHDSYPYRAGQYALVSVRNSAETLRAYTISSTPGVSEYITLTIRRIDDGAGSQWLTRDVKRGDYIWLSDAMGEFTCEDKAEDKFLMLGCWLRRYANHVNASLVGKVPPAGRCAGDL
;
A
#
# COMPACT_ATOMS: atom_id res chain seq x y z
N MET A 1 -23.53 -7.50 -6.81
CA MET A 1 -22.34 -7.13 -7.60
C MET A 1 -21.49 -8.38 -7.77
N THR A 2 -21.39 -8.86 -9.01
CA THR A 2 -20.70 -10.09 -9.38
C THR A 2 -19.19 -9.83 -9.51
N MET A 3 -18.37 -10.83 -9.18
CA MET A 3 -16.91 -10.76 -9.34
C MET A 3 -16.57 -10.55 -10.83
N PRO A 4 -15.83 -9.49 -11.19
CA PRO A 4 -15.61 -9.12 -12.59
C PRO A 4 -14.63 -10.05 -13.30
N THR A 5 -13.69 -10.66 -12.57
CA THR A 5 -12.70 -11.60 -13.13
C THR A 5 -12.18 -12.55 -12.05
N HIS A 6 -11.86 -13.78 -12.43
CA HIS A 6 -11.18 -14.74 -11.56
C HIS A 6 -9.79 -14.27 -11.11
N GLN A 7 -9.19 -13.31 -11.81
CA GLN A 7 -7.88 -12.75 -11.47
C GLN A 7 -7.93 -11.74 -10.32
N CYS A 8 -9.11 -11.23 -9.97
CA CYS A 8 -9.29 -10.28 -8.88
C CYS A 8 -10.43 -10.73 -7.96
N PRO A 9 -10.22 -11.77 -7.14
CA PRO A 9 -11.27 -12.32 -6.29
C PRO A 9 -11.54 -11.49 -5.03
N TRP A 10 -10.61 -10.60 -4.64
CA TRP A 10 -10.70 -9.90 -3.37
C TRP A 10 -11.51 -8.63 -3.49
N ARG A 11 -12.72 -8.65 -2.92
CA ARG A 11 -13.59 -7.49 -2.86
C ARG A 11 -13.16 -6.56 -1.73
N MET A 12 -12.73 -5.37 -2.08
CA MET A 12 -12.30 -4.32 -1.15
C MET A 12 -13.31 -3.18 -1.14
N GLN A 13 -13.71 -2.74 0.04
CA GLN A 13 -14.50 -1.53 0.19
C GLN A 13 -13.61 -0.32 0.39
N VAL A 14 -13.88 0.77 -0.33
CA VAL A 14 -13.17 2.03 -0.18
C VAL A 14 -13.63 2.72 1.11
N HIS A 15 -12.77 2.73 2.12
CA HIS A 15 -13.08 3.33 3.41
C HIS A 15 -12.72 4.81 3.47
N HIS A 16 -11.53 5.18 2.99
CA HIS A 16 -11.07 6.56 2.98
C HIS A 16 -10.30 6.87 1.70
N ILE A 17 -10.44 8.10 1.20
CA ILE A 17 -9.63 8.63 0.11
C ILE A 17 -9.01 9.91 0.64
N HIS A 18 -7.69 10.01 0.56
CA HIS A 18 -6.93 11.17 1.00
C HIS A 18 -6.04 11.66 -0.14
N GLN A 19 -6.07 12.95 -0.43
CA GLN A 19 -5.18 13.55 -1.41
C GLN A 19 -3.93 14.06 -0.69
N GLU A 20 -2.80 13.40 -0.91
CA GLU A 20 -1.52 13.77 -0.27
C GLU A 20 -0.92 14.99 -0.98
N THR A 21 -0.98 15.00 -2.32
CA THR A 21 -0.47 16.09 -3.17
C THR A 21 -1.41 16.30 -4.36
N PRO A 22 -1.23 17.37 -5.17
CA PRO A 22 -2.06 17.61 -6.34
C PRO A 22 -2.14 16.44 -7.34
N ASP A 23 -1.14 15.55 -7.33
CA ASP A 23 -1.03 14.41 -8.24
C ASP A 23 -0.94 13.05 -7.53
N VAL A 24 -1.05 12.99 -6.19
CA VAL A 24 -0.95 11.74 -5.43
C VAL A 24 -2.09 11.59 -4.44
N TRP A 25 -2.72 10.41 -4.46
CA TRP A 25 -3.80 10.03 -3.56
C TRP A 25 -3.47 8.75 -2.83
N THR A 26 -3.91 8.66 -1.58
CA THR A 26 -3.91 7.44 -0.79
C THR A 26 -5.35 6.95 -0.66
N ILE A 27 -5.60 5.70 -1.05
CA ILE A 27 -6.89 5.05 -0.88
C ILE A 27 -6.75 3.98 0.19
N SER A 28 -7.54 4.11 1.26
CA SER A 28 -7.67 3.14 2.34
C SER A 28 -8.81 2.18 2.04
N LEU A 29 -8.49 0.89 2.02
CA LEU A 29 -9.36 -0.20 1.64
C LEU A 29 -9.61 -1.11 2.85
N LEU A 30 -10.86 -1.54 2.98
CA LEU A 30 -11.28 -2.53 3.95
C LEU A 30 -11.64 -3.82 3.22
N CYS A 31 -10.94 -4.90 3.56
CA CYS A 31 -11.36 -6.24 3.18
C CYS A 31 -12.34 -6.72 4.25
N HIS A 32 -13.51 -7.22 3.83
CA HIS A 32 -14.46 -7.85 4.76
C HIS A 32 -13.99 -9.24 5.19
N ASP A 33 -13.12 -9.84 4.39
CA ASP A 33 -12.41 -11.07 4.67
C ASP A 33 -10.96 -10.76 5.09
N SER A 34 -10.16 -11.80 5.32
CA SER A 34 -8.72 -11.65 5.54
C SER A 34 -7.98 -11.61 4.21
N TYR A 35 -7.29 -10.50 3.92
CA TYR A 35 -6.43 -10.37 2.74
C TYR A 35 -4.97 -10.67 3.12
N PRO A 36 -4.40 -11.83 2.76
CA PRO A 36 -3.03 -12.15 3.07
C PRO A 36 -2.08 -11.38 2.14
N TYR A 37 -1.22 -10.54 2.71
CA TYR A 37 -0.16 -9.84 1.97
C TYR A 37 1.05 -9.60 2.86
N ARG A 38 2.22 -9.42 2.23
CA ARG A 38 3.46 -8.99 2.89
C ARG A 38 3.79 -7.55 2.52
N ALA A 39 4.46 -6.85 3.44
CA ALA A 39 4.90 -5.48 3.18
C ALA A 39 5.83 -5.44 1.95
N GLY A 40 5.56 -4.52 1.03
CA GLY A 40 6.36 -4.31 -0.19
C GLY A 40 5.84 -5.04 -1.43
N GLN A 41 4.83 -5.90 -1.28
CA GLN A 41 4.08 -6.51 -2.40
C GLN A 41 3.18 -5.50 -3.13
N TYR A 42 2.72 -5.89 -4.32
CA TYR A 42 1.75 -5.16 -5.11
C TYR A 42 0.55 -6.05 -5.45
N ALA A 43 -0.59 -5.45 -5.74
CA ALA A 43 -1.79 -6.15 -6.19
C ALA A 43 -2.25 -5.56 -7.53
N LEU A 44 -2.92 -6.38 -8.35
CA LEU A 44 -3.64 -5.88 -9.51
C LEU A 44 -5.00 -5.38 -9.05
N VAL A 45 -5.37 -4.20 -9.54
CA VAL A 45 -6.70 -3.61 -9.34
C VAL A 45 -7.46 -3.69 -10.65
N SER A 46 -8.69 -4.21 -10.60
CA SER A 46 -9.61 -4.18 -11.73
C SER A 46 -10.17 -2.77 -11.89
N VAL A 47 -9.79 -2.11 -12.99
CA VAL A 47 -10.25 -0.76 -13.31
C VAL A 47 -11.68 -0.83 -13.82
N ARG A 48 -12.59 -0.03 -13.24
CA ARG A 48 -14.02 0.03 -13.62
C ARG A 48 -14.73 -1.32 -13.55
N ASN A 49 -14.27 -2.24 -12.71
CA ASN A 49 -14.77 -3.61 -12.65
C ASN A 49 -14.70 -4.33 -14.01
N SER A 50 -13.74 -3.95 -14.86
CA SER A 50 -13.47 -4.64 -16.13
C SER A 50 -12.43 -5.74 -15.91
N ALA A 51 -12.68 -6.90 -16.51
CA ALA A 51 -11.72 -8.00 -16.57
C ALA A 51 -10.51 -7.69 -17.47
N GLU A 52 -10.65 -6.73 -18.39
CA GLU A 52 -9.67 -6.45 -19.44
C GLU A 52 -8.60 -5.44 -19.01
N THR A 53 -8.93 -4.57 -18.06
CA THR A 53 -8.03 -3.50 -17.61
C THR A 53 -7.60 -3.72 -16.17
N LEU A 54 -6.49 -4.43 -16.01
CA LEU A 54 -5.83 -4.62 -14.73
C LEU A 54 -4.61 -3.70 -14.61
N ARG A 55 -4.46 -3.08 -13.44
CA ARG A 55 -3.32 -2.20 -13.14
C ARG A 55 -2.67 -2.59 -11.83
N ALA A 56 -1.36 -2.73 -11.85
CA ALA A 56 -0.57 -3.03 -10.66
C ALA A 56 -0.40 -1.79 -9.79
N TYR A 57 -0.75 -1.92 -8.52
CA TYR A 57 -0.51 -0.91 -7.49
C TYR A 57 0.18 -1.54 -6.29
N THR A 58 1.24 -0.90 -5.82
CA THR A 58 1.98 -1.34 -4.63
C THR A 58 1.15 -1.10 -3.38
N ILE A 59 1.12 -2.09 -2.50
CA ILE A 59 0.48 -1.97 -1.19
C ILE A 59 1.41 -1.17 -0.29
N SER A 60 0.90 -0.09 0.25
CA SER A 60 1.63 0.87 1.10
C SER A 60 1.39 0.66 2.60
N SER A 61 0.49 -0.24 2.98
CA SER A 61 0.21 -0.61 4.35
C SER A 61 1.14 -1.72 4.85
N THR A 62 1.27 -1.84 6.17
CA THR A 62 2.03 -2.91 6.82
C THR A 62 1.06 -3.90 7.46
N PRO A 63 1.11 -5.20 7.10
CA PRO A 63 0.19 -6.19 7.66
C PRO A 63 0.37 -6.27 9.20
N GLY A 64 -0.73 -6.33 9.94
CA GLY A 64 -0.72 -6.39 11.41
C GLY A 64 -0.48 -5.07 12.14
N VAL A 65 -0.06 -4.00 11.44
CA VAL A 65 0.13 -2.65 12.02
C VAL A 65 -0.91 -1.67 11.48
N SER A 66 -1.19 -1.70 10.17
CA SER A 66 -2.17 -0.81 9.55
C SER A 66 -3.58 -1.39 9.69
N GLU A 67 -4.53 -0.55 10.12
CA GLU A 67 -5.95 -0.94 10.22
C GLU A 67 -6.59 -1.20 8.86
N TYR A 68 -6.09 -0.53 7.81
CA TYR A 68 -6.60 -0.62 6.45
C TYR A 68 -5.49 -0.98 5.47
N ILE A 69 -5.86 -1.64 4.38
CA ILE A 69 -4.96 -1.86 3.24
C ILE A 69 -4.89 -0.55 2.48
N THR A 70 -3.70 0.03 2.30
CA THR A 70 -3.58 1.33 1.63
C THR A 70 -2.89 1.21 0.28
N LEU A 71 -3.46 1.83 -0.75
CA LEU A 71 -2.83 2.00 -2.06
C LEU A 71 -2.50 3.48 -2.25
N THR A 72 -1.22 3.79 -2.53
CA THR A 72 -0.82 5.15 -2.89
C THR A 72 -0.67 5.25 -4.39
N ILE A 73 -1.50 6.08 -5.01
CA ILE A 73 -1.70 6.16 -6.46
C ILE A 73 -1.27 7.55 -6.91
N ARG A 74 -0.31 7.59 -7.82
CA ARG A 74 0.02 8.81 -8.56
C ARG A 74 -0.86 8.90 -9.79
N ARG A 75 -1.56 10.01 -9.95
CA ARG A 75 -2.30 10.30 -11.18
C ARG A 75 -1.30 10.51 -12.31
N ILE A 76 -1.62 9.90 -13.44
CA ILE A 76 -0.89 10.09 -14.69
C ILE A 76 -1.92 10.65 -15.66
N ASP A 77 -1.57 11.71 -16.35
CA ASP A 77 -2.42 12.27 -17.40
C ASP A 77 -2.66 11.20 -18.47
N ASP A 78 -3.91 11.08 -18.92
CA ASP A 78 -4.41 10.00 -19.80
C ASP A 78 -4.27 8.56 -19.26
N GLY A 79 -3.97 8.40 -17.96
CA GLY A 79 -3.91 7.10 -17.30
C GLY A 79 -5.30 6.55 -16.96
N ALA A 80 -5.81 5.59 -17.74
CA ALA A 80 -7.15 5.01 -17.54
C ALA A 80 -7.41 4.48 -16.11
N GLY A 81 -6.43 3.85 -15.47
CA GLY A 81 -6.57 3.30 -14.12
C GLY A 81 -6.45 4.33 -13.01
N SER A 82 -5.43 5.19 -13.09
CA SER A 82 -5.16 6.19 -12.05
C SER A 82 -6.18 7.33 -12.09
N GLN A 83 -6.70 7.73 -13.25
CA GLN A 83 -7.80 8.69 -13.33
C GLN A 83 -9.09 8.14 -12.73
N TRP A 84 -9.44 6.89 -13.04
CA TRP A 84 -10.65 6.26 -12.48
C TRP A 84 -10.58 6.18 -10.95
N LEU A 85 -9.45 5.69 -10.40
CA LEU A 85 -9.26 5.59 -8.94
C LEU A 85 -9.24 6.94 -8.22
N THR A 86 -8.83 8.03 -8.89
CA THR A 86 -8.69 9.35 -8.25
C THR A 86 -9.89 10.27 -8.47
N ARG A 87 -10.70 10.06 -9.53
CA ARG A 87 -11.84 10.94 -9.86
C ARG A 87 -13.20 10.27 -9.70
N ASP A 88 -13.33 9.02 -10.10
CA ASP A 88 -14.62 8.33 -10.18
C ASP A 88 -14.94 7.55 -8.90
N VAL A 89 -13.92 6.92 -8.30
CA VAL A 89 -14.06 6.13 -7.08
C VAL A 89 -14.34 7.03 -5.87
N LYS A 90 -15.34 6.65 -5.08
CA LYS A 90 -15.77 7.36 -3.87
C LYS A 90 -15.75 6.43 -2.66
N ARG A 91 -15.79 7.04 -1.47
CA ARG A 91 -15.97 6.32 -0.22
C ARG A 91 -17.26 5.50 -0.27
N GLY A 92 -17.17 4.24 0.14
CA GLY A 92 -18.26 3.28 0.13
C GLY A 92 -18.29 2.38 -1.11
N ASP A 93 -17.58 2.74 -2.18
CA ASP A 93 -17.50 1.93 -3.40
C ASP A 93 -16.73 0.63 -3.16
N TYR A 94 -16.96 -0.34 -4.03
CA TYR A 94 -16.23 -1.60 -4.04
C TYR A 94 -15.28 -1.66 -5.24
N ILE A 95 -14.06 -2.09 -4.97
CA ILE A 95 -13.05 -2.39 -5.99
C ILE A 95 -12.54 -3.82 -5.80
N TRP A 96 -11.96 -4.39 -6.85
CA TRP A 96 -11.50 -5.78 -6.83
C TRP A 96 -9.99 -5.86 -7.00
N LEU A 97 -9.35 -6.62 -6.11
CA LEU A 97 -7.91 -6.84 -6.08
C LEU A 97 -7.58 -8.30 -6.41
N SER A 98 -6.43 -8.53 -7.04
CA SER A 98 -5.79 -9.85 -7.11
C SER A 98 -5.17 -10.25 -5.78
N ASP A 99 -4.68 -11.48 -5.71
CA ASP A 99 -3.72 -11.87 -4.69
C ASP A 99 -2.52 -10.91 -4.69
N ALA A 100 -1.91 -10.74 -3.51
CA ALA A 100 -0.71 -9.93 -3.37
C ALA A 100 0.47 -10.65 -4.04
N MET A 101 1.19 -9.93 -4.89
CA MET A 101 2.27 -10.43 -5.73
C MET A 101 3.56 -9.63 -5.53
N GLY A 102 4.68 -10.24 -5.93
CA GLY A 102 6.01 -9.65 -5.85
C GLY A 102 6.82 -10.15 -4.67
N GLU A 103 8.14 -10.13 -4.84
CA GLU A 103 9.13 -10.67 -3.90
C GLU A 103 9.92 -9.56 -3.18
N PHE A 104 9.54 -8.28 -3.39
CA PHE A 104 10.21 -7.14 -2.78
C PHE A 104 9.75 -6.96 -1.32
N THR A 105 10.04 -7.96 -0.49
CA THR A 105 9.70 -8.00 0.94
C THR A 105 10.98 -7.92 1.78
N CYS A 106 10.91 -7.23 2.91
CA CYS A 106 12.07 -7.01 3.80
C CYS A 106 12.11 -7.95 5.00
N GLU A 107 11.17 -8.89 5.11
CA GLU A 107 11.09 -9.83 6.22
C GLU A 107 12.31 -10.78 6.29
N ASP A 108 12.99 -11.02 5.17
CA ASP A 108 14.08 -11.99 5.09
C ASP A 108 15.50 -11.40 5.20
N LYS A 109 15.65 -10.09 5.44
CA LYS A 109 16.98 -9.44 5.45
C LYS A 109 17.29 -8.79 6.80
N ALA A 110 18.09 -9.50 7.60
CA ALA A 110 18.63 -9.08 8.89
C ALA A 110 19.76 -8.03 8.78
N GLU A 111 19.64 -7.06 7.86
CA GLU A 111 20.63 -5.98 7.74
C GLU A 111 20.01 -4.63 8.10
N ASP A 112 20.62 -3.93 9.06
CA ASP A 112 20.13 -2.67 9.62
C ASP A 112 20.28 -1.46 8.68
N LYS A 113 20.76 -1.64 7.45
CA LYS A 113 21.08 -0.54 6.52
C LYS A 113 20.49 -0.78 5.14
N PHE A 114 19.38 -0.10 4.87
CA PHE A 114 18.74 -0.07 3.55
C PHE A 114 19.02 1.26 2.86
N LEU A 115 19.67 1.25 1.70
CA LEU A 115 19.73 2.40 0.80
C LEU A 115 18.53 2.35 -0.13
N MET A 116 17.72 3.41 -0.10
CA MET A 116 16.52 3.53 -0.89
C MET A 116 16.62 4.72 -1.83
N LEU A 117 16.47 4.48 -3.13
CA LEU A 117 16.57 5.51 -4.16
C LEU A 117 15.22 5.63 -4.88
N GLY A 118 14.58 6.80 -4.76
CA GLY A 118 13.32 7.13 -5.46
C GLY A 118 12.38 8.01 -4.65
N CYS A 119 11.48 8.74 -5.31
CA CYS A 119 10.53 9.69 -4.69
C CYS A 119 9.36 9.03 -3.93
N TRP A 120 9.39 7.71 -3.71
CA TRP A 120 8.33 6.94 -3.05
C TRP A 120 8.75 6.48 -1.65
N LEU A 121 9.15 7.44 -0.80
CA LEU A 121 9.63 7.17 0.57
C LEU A 121 8.55 6.70 1.55
N ARG A 122 7.26 6.70 1.18
CA ARG A 122 6.20 6.16 2.05
C ARG A 122 6.19 4.63 2.13
N ARG A 123 6.85 3.95 1.18
CA ARG A 123 6.91 2.48 1.06
C ARG A 123 7.54 1.79 2.29
N TYR A 124 8.32 2.52 3.10
CA TYR A 124 9.12 1.95 4.19
C TYR A 124 9.01 2.68 5.53
N ALA A 125 8.45 3.89 5.58
CA ALA A 125 8.32 4.63 6.84
C ALA A 125 7.56 3.82 7.91
N ASN A 126 6.57 3.02 7.51
CA ASN A 126 5.83 2.16 8.44
C ASN A 126 6.60 0.91 8.89
N HIS A 127 7.49 0.35 8.07
CA HIS A 127 8.32 -0.80 8.47
C HIS A 127 9.50 -0.38 9.36
N VAL A 128 10.11 0.78 9.06
CA VAL A 128 11.12 1.40 9.92
C VAL A 128 10.50 1.79 11.26
N ASN A 129 9.27 2.34 11.28
CA ASN A 129 8.60 2.63 12.54
C ASN A 129 8.20 1.35 13.31
N ALA A 130 7.76 0.29 12.63
CA ALA A 130 7.44 -0.99 13.30
C ALA A 130 8.67 -1.69 13.89
N SER A 131 9.80 -1.72 13.19
CA SER A 131 11.07 -2.26 13.74
C SER A 131 11.70 -1.35 14.80
N LEU A 132 11.50 -0.03 14.74
CA LEU A 132 12.02 0.90 15.75
C LEU A 132 11.14 1.02 17.01
N VAL A 133 9.85 0.68 16.94
CA VAL A 133 8.96 0.62 18.13
C VAL A 133 9.35 -0.53 19.08
N GLY A 134 10.19 -1.47 18.65
CA GLY A 134 10.67 -2.59 19.48
C GLY A 134 12.00 -2.40 20.21
N LYS A 135 12.78 -1.34 19.95
CA LYS A 135 14.08 -1.11 20.60
C LYS A 135 14.38 0.39 20.76
N VAL A 136 13.74 1.02 21.74
CA VAL A 136 14.30 2.23 22.37
C VAL A 136 15.12 1.77 23.57
N PRO A 137 16.45 1.60 23.47
CA PRO A 137 17.27 1.49 24.67
C PRO A 137 17.19 2.81 25.45
N PRO A 138 17.16 2.79 26.80
CA PRO A 138 17.10 4.01 27.59
C PRO A 138 18.32 4.88 27.28
N ALA A 139 18.09 6.17 27.08
CA ALA A 139 19.09 7.18 26.77
C ALA A 139 20.22 7.19 27.82
N GLY A 140 21.35 6.56 27.48
CA GLY A 140 22.62 6.67 28.20
C GLY A 140 23.35 7.92 27.75
N ARG A 141 23.63 8.80 28.71
CA ARG A 141 24.27 10.11 28.54
C ARG A 141 25.63 10.00 27.84
N CYS A 142 25.87 10.90 26.88
CA CYS A 142 27.21 11.26 26.45
C CYS A 142 28.00 11.86 27.63
N ALA A 143 29.07 11.18 28.03
CA ALA A 143 30.30 11.79 28.55
C ALA A 143 31.39 11.32 27.57
N GLY A 144 32.16 12.17 26.91
CA GLY A 144 32.84 13.33 27.45
C GLY A 144 34.25 12.90 27.85
N ASP A 145 35.21 13.29 27.01
CA ASP A 145 36.64 13.50 27.29
C ASP A 145 37.66 12.38 27.01
N LEU A 146 38.56 12.77 26.07
CA LEU A 146 40.02 12.55 25.96
C LEU A 146 40.61 11.16 26.22
#